data_AF-F7SVR4-F1
#
_entry.id   AF-F7SVR4-F1
#
_cell.length_a   1.000
_cell.length_b   1.000
_cell.length_c   1.000
_cell.angle_alpha   90.00
_cell.angle_beta   90.00
_cell.angle_gamma   90.00
#
_symmetry.space_group_name_H-M   'P 1'
#
loop_
_entity.id
_entity.type
_entity.pdbx_description
1 polymer ?
#
loop_
_entity_poly.entity_id
_entity_poly.type
_entity_poly.pdbx_seq_one_letter_code
_entity_poly.pdbx_strand_id
1 'polypeptide(L)' 'MIMMLPFLTGLVAVWFGLLGKRRPCVAFWLITLGVFAAWCQFHMTSPLALSL' A
#
# COMPACT_ATOMS: atom_id res chain seq x y z
N MET A 1 15.22 1.36 -2.51
CA MET A 1 14.10 0.64 -3.19
C MET A 1 12.80 0.76 -2.40
N ILE A 2 12.40 2.00 -2.04
CA ILE A 2 11.22 2.27 -1.18
C ILE A 2 9.90 1.98 -1.93
N MET A 3 9.96 1.99 -3.27
CA MET A 3 8.83 1.73 -4.17
C MET A 3 8.18 0.34 -3.96
N MET A 4 8.90 -0.64 -3.41
CA MET A 4 8.35 -1.98 -3.16
C MET A 4 7.60 -2.11 -1.82
N LEU A 5 7.66 -1.10 -0.94
CA LEU A 5 7.08 -1.19 0.40
C LEU A 5 5.58 -1.48 0.42
N PRO A 6 4.72 -0.85 -0.41
CA PRO A 6 3.29 -1.18 -0.45
C PRO A 6 3.03 -2.64 -0.82
N PHE A 7 3.86 -3.21 -1.70
CA PHE A 7 3.73 -4.62 -2.10
C PHE A 7 4.16 -5.56 -0.96
N LEU A 8 5.23 -5.21 -0.23
CA LEU A 8 5.68 -5.99 0.91
C LEU A 8 4.65 -5.97 2.05
N THR A 9 4.11 -4.80 2.39
CA THR A 9 3.09 -4.67 3.44
C THR A 9 1.78 -5.33 3.03
N GLY A 10 1.42 -5.26 1.74
CA GLY A 10 0.27 -5.98 1.18
C GLY A 10 0.43 -7.49 1.24
N LEU A 11 1.62 -8.02 0.95
CA LEU A 11 1.92 -9.46 1.08
C LEU A 11 1.75 -9.93 2.52
N VAL A 12 2.22 -9.16 3.50
CA VAL A 12 2.02 -9.47 4.92
C VAL A 12 0.54 -9.39 5.31
N ALA A 13 -0.22 -8.43 4.77
CA ALA A 13 -1.66 -8.34 4.98
C ALA A 13 -2.39 -9.62 4.49
N VAL A 14 -2.07 -10.07 3.28
CA VAL A 14 -2.62 -11.30 2.69
C VAL A 14 -2.24 -12.52 3.52
N TRP A 15 -0.99 -12.62 3.97
CA TRP A 15 -0.54 -13.71 4.84
C TRP A 15 -1.35 -13.78 6.13
N PHE A 16 -1.58 -12.65 6.80
CA PHE A 16 -2.46 -12.62 7.98
C PHE A 16 -3.91 -12.96 7.65
N GLY A 17 -4.39 -12.61 6.46
CA GLY A 17 -5.69 -13.03 5.94
C GLY A 17 -5.80 -14.55 5.80
N LEU A 18 -4.78 -15.20 5.22
CA LEU A 18 -4.70 -16.65 5.09
C LEU A 18 -4.68 -17.37 6.45
N LEU A 19 -4.01 -16.77 7.44
CA LEU A 19 -4.00 -17.28 8.83
C LEU A 19 -5.29 -16.96 9.62
N GLY A 20 -6.29 -16.32 9.01
CA GLY A 20 -7.53 -15.91 9.67
C GLY A 20 -7.37 -14.78 10.70
N LYS A 21 -6.20 -14.15 10.78
CA LYS A 21 -5.88 -13.09 11.75
C LYS A 21 -6.39 -11.74 11.24
N ARG A 22 -7.68 -11.47 11.45
CA ARG A 22 -8.38 -10.27 10.94
C ARG A 22 -7.76 -8.94 11.38
N ARG A 23 -7.46 -8.77 12.67
CA ARG A 23 -6.89 -7.51 13.21
C ARG A 23 -5.56 -7.12 12.55
N PRO A 24 -4.51 -7.97 12.52
CA PRO A 24 -3.26 -7.62 11.88
C PRO A 24 -3.38 -7.53 10.35
N CYS A 25 -4.26 -8.31 9.71
CA CYS A 25 -4.56 -8.16 8.29
C CYS A 25 -5.06 -6.75 7.95
N VAL A 26 -6.07 -6.26 8.68
CA VAL A 26 -6.60 -4.90 8.47
C VAL A 26 -5.55 -3.84 8.80
N ALA A 27 -4.78 -4.01 9.87
CA ALA A 27 -3.71 -3.08 10.23
C ALA A 27 -2.66 -2.95 9.10
N PHE A 28 -2.22 -4.05 8.50
CA PHE A 28 -1.26 -4.03 7.40
C PHE A 28 -1.86 -3.46 6.11
N TRP A 29 -3.16 -3.65 5.85
CA TRP A 29 -3.84 -2.95 4.75
C TRP A 29 -3.83 -1.43 4.95
N LEU A 30 -4.12 -0.95 6.16
CA LEU A 30 -4.06 0.49 6.47
C LEU A 30 -2.65 1.06 6.32
N ILE A 31 -1.62 0.32 6.78
CA ILE A 31 -0.21 0.71 6.59
C ILE A 31 0.12 0.79 5.10
N THR A 32 -0.29 -0.21 4.31
CA THR A 32 -0.08 -0.22 2.85
C THR A 32 -0.66 1.02 2.19
N LEU A 33 -1.90 1.37 2.56
CA LEU A 33 -2.59 2.54 2.04
C LEU A 33 -1.89 3.84 2.44
N GLY A 34 -1.46 3.98 3.70
CA GLY A 34 -0.72 5.14 4.18
C GLY A 34 0.62 5.34 3.46
N VAL A 35 1.39 4.26 3.27
CA VAL A 35 2.67 4.30 2.53
C VAL A 35 2.42 4.69 1.07
N PHE A 36 1.40 4.11 0.43
CA PHE A 36 1.05 4.45 -0.94
C PHE A 36 0.66 5.92 -1.10
N ALA A 37 -0.23 6.42 -0.23
CA ALA A 37 -0.66 7.82 -0.26
C ALA A 37 0.51 8.79 -0.07
N ALA A 38 1.39 8.53 0.92
CA ALA A 38 2.60 9.32 1.13
C ALA A 38 3.50 9.29 -0.12
N TRP A 39 3.68 8.12 -0.73
CA TRP A 39 4.50 7.99 -1.94
C TRP A 39 3.93 8.79 -3.11
N CYS A 40 2.61 8.73 -3.33
CA CYS A 40 1.92 9.53 -4.33
C CYS A 40 2.16 11.03 -4.12
N GLN A 41 2.08 11.52 -2.89
CA GLN A 41 2.34 12.92 -2.58
C GLN A 41 3.75 13.38 -2.98
N PHE A 42 4.77 12.52 -2.82
CA PHE A 42 6.15 12.87 -3.15
C PHE A 42 6.52 12.65 -4.61
N HIS A 43 5.90 11.67 -5.30
CA HIS A 43 6.35 11.20 -6.61
C HIS A 43 5.35 11.42 -7.75
N MET A 44 4.06 11.60 -7.46
CA MET A 44 3.04 11.95 -8.45
C MET A 44 2.81 13.45 -8.47
N THR A 45 3.88 14.22 -8.64
CA THR A 45 3.87 15.69 -8.65
C THR A 45 3.51 16.28 -10.01
N SER A 46 3.68 15.51 -11.07
CA SER A 46 3.27 15.90 -12.42
C SER A 46 1.82 15.47 -12.67
N PRO A 47 0.97 16.35 -13.23
CA PRO A 47 -0.38 15.96 -13.62
C PRO A 47 -0.30 14.81 -14.62
N LEU A 48 -0.97 13.71 -14.30
CA LEU A 48 -1.15 12.62 -15.23
C LEU A 48 -2.02 13.17 -16.36
N ALA A 49 -1.47 13.28 -17.58
CA ALA A 49 -2.23 13.61 -18.76
C ALA A 49 -3.19 12.43 -19.05
N LEU A 50 -4.32 12.41 -18.34
CA LEU A 50 -5.46 11.59 -18.70
C LEU A 50 -5.98 12.17 -20.01
N SER A 51 -5.57 11.57 -21.12
CA SER A 51 -6.21 11.82 -22.42
C SER A 51 -7.66 11.36 -22.30
N LEU A 52 -8.57 12.32 -22.09
CA LEU A 52 -10.01 12.15 -22.29
C LEU A 52 -10.30 12.06 -23.80
#